data_AF-A0AAR5PYZ6-F1
#
_entry.id   AF-A0AAR5PYZ6-F1
#
_cell.length_a   1.000
_cell.length_b   1.000
_cell.length_c   1.000
_cell.angle_alpha   90.00
_cell.angle_beta   90.00
_cell.angle_gamma   90.00
#
_symmetry.space_group_name_H-M   'P 1'
#
loop_
_entity.id
_entity.type
_entity.pdbx_description
1 polymer ?
#
loop_
_entity_poly.entity_id
_entity_poly.type
_entity_poly.pdbx_seq_one_letter_code
_entity_poly.pdbx_strand_id
1 'polypeptide(L)'
;MVAQRKKKYATGEGAQFMTRKAALKKLQLSLNDFRRLCILKGIYPREPRNRKRAQKGHSGIKTLYHVKDVQFLLHEPIIWTLRDYKIFNKKVGRARAIKDFERLRQHLNSHPTLKLDHIVKERYPTFADALRDLDDCLTLCFLFSTFPSLAHVPRDQSALCRRLTMEFLHAVIEARALRKVFISIKGYYYQAQLRGETVTWIVPHHFAFEPQQKAEVDFKIMSTFVEFYNVLLGFTNFRLYHELGLQYPPRFTRAQTESERALVDEEAFVAERVCALSLPMLGARAPLDEDPDAGLEDAERLQRLQNLFRGLKFFINREVPREPFVFVVRSFGGEVSWDSALFVGATFDESDESITHQIVDRPSIDKKYIS
;
A
#
# COMPACT_ATOMS: atom_id res chain seq x y z
N MET A 1 -5.46 -45.77 -40.58
CA MET A 1 -4.81 -44.44 -40.72
C MET A 1 -3.62 -44.37 -39.77
N VAL A 2 -2.38 -44.29 -40.29
CA VAL A 2 -1.18 -44.16 -39.45
C VAL A 2 -1.09 -42.72 -38.96
N ALA A 3 -1.24 -42.51 -37.64
CA ALA A 3 -1.13 -41.18 -37.05
C ALA A 3 0.27 -40.59 -37.34
N GLN A 4 0.32 -39.41 -37.96
CA GLN A 4 1.58 -38.71 -38.25
C GLN A 4 2.39 -38.54 -36.95
N ARG A 5 3.67 -38.93 -36.98
CA ARG A 5 4.59 -38.77 -35.84
C ARG A 5 4.64 -37.30 -35.41
N LYS A 6 4.26 -37.03 -34.16
CA LYS A 6 4.31 -35.68 -33.58
C LYS A 6 5.74 -35.15 -33.59
N LYS A 7 5.92 -33.89 -33.99
CA LYS A 7 7.24 -33.22 -33.97
C LYS A 7 7.80 -33.21 -32.54
N LYS A 8 9.12 -33.38 -32.41
CA LYS A 8 9.80 -33.32 -31.10
C LYS A 8 9.48 -31.99 -30.40
N TYR A 9 9.18 -32.05 -29.11
CA TYR A 9 8.80 -30.91 -28.26
C TYR A 9 7.49 -30.20 -28.65
N ALA A 10 6.67 -30.77 -29.55
CA ALA A 10 5.35 -30.23 -29.86
C ALA A 10 4.29 -30.58 -28.78
N THR A 11 4.58 -31.55 -27.92
CA THR A 11 3.70 -31.98 -26.83
C THR A 11 4.45 -32.09 -25.51
N GLY A 12 3.73 -31.92 -24.40
CA GLY A 12 4.28 -31.97 -23.05
C GLY A 12 5.01 -30.68 -22.64
N GLU A 13 5.97 -30.80 -21.73
CA GLU A 13 6.65 -29.65 -21.12
C GLU A 13 7.35 -28.74 -22.15
N GLY A 14 7.85 -29.30 -23.26
CA GLY A 14 8.48 -28.51 -24.34
C GLY A 14 7.55 -27.54 -25.06
N ALA A 15 6.23 -27.75 -24.98
CA ALA A 15 5.20 -26.87 -25.56
C ALA A 15 4.53 -25.98 -24.50
N GLN A 16 4.55 -26.37 -23.22
CA GLN A 16 3.90 -25.63 -22.14
C GLN A 16 4.70 -24.42 -21.67
N PHE A 17 6.02 -24.45 -21.81
CA PHE A 17 6.92 -23.42 -21.32
C PHE A 17 7.59 -22.65 -22.45
N MET A 18 7.85 -21.38 -22.21
CA MET A 18 8.55 -20.48 -23.11
C MET A 18 9.61 -19.69 -22.33
N THR A 19 10.80 -19.54 -22.93
CA THR A 19 11.86 -18.71 -22.35
C THR A 19 11.50 -17.24 -22.36
N ARG A 20 12.02 -16.47 -21.40
CA ARG A 20 11.85 -15.00 -21.35
C ARG A 20 12.18 -14.30 -22.67
N LYS A 21 13.28 -14.67 -23.34
CA LYS A 21 13.68 -14.10 -24.64
C LYS A 21 12.63 -14.38 -25.73
N ALA A 22 12.05 -15.57 -25.74
CA ALA A 22 10.98 -15.92 -26.68
C ALA A 22 9.68 -15.17 -26.37
N ALA A 23 9.33 -14.99 -25.08
CA ALA A 23 8.19 -14.19 -24.65
C ALA A 23 8.31 -12.73 -25.11
N LEU A 24 9.48 -12.11 -24.92
CA LEU A 24 9.77 -10.75 -25.37
C LEU A 24 9.62 -10.61 -26.88
N LYS A 25 10.15 -11.56 -27.66
CA LYS A 25 10.04 -11.55 -29.12
C LYS A 25 8.59 -11.70 -29.59
N LYS A 26 7.78 -12.52 -28.89
CA LYS A 26 6.38 -12.73 -29.21
C LYS A 26 5.52 -11.50 -28.91
N LEU A 27 5.72 -10.86 -27.76
CA LEU A 27 4.97 -9.66 -27.35
C LEU A 27 5.47 -8.36 -28.01
N GLN A 28 6.69 -8.37 -28.58
CA GLN A 28 7.35 -7.19 -29.15
C GLN A 28 7.50 -6.03 -28.14
N LEU A 29 7.82 -6.38 -26.90
CA LEU A 29 8.01 -5.44 -25.80
C LEU A 29 9.48 -5.35 -25.37
N SER A 30 9.84 -4.24 -24.74
CA SER A 30 11.15 -4.09 -24.11
C SER A 30 11.22 -4.92 -22.83
N LEU A 31 12.43 -5.15 -22.32
CA LEU A 31 12.62 -5.90 -21.08
C LEU A 31 11.91 -5.26 -19.87
N ASN A 32 11.94 -3.93 -19.81
CA ASN A 32 11.35 -3.14 -18.72
C ASN A 32 9.82 -3.17 -18.81
N ASP A 33 9.26 -2.96 -20.00
CA ASP A 33 7.81 -3.00 -20.21
C ASP A 33 7.25 -4.39 -19.92
N PHE A 34 7.97 -5.43 -20.34
CA PHE A 34 7.60 -6.81 -20.05
C PHE A 34 7.63 -7.11 -18.55
N ARG A 35 8.64 -6.64 -17.80
CA ARG A 35 8.66 -6.77 -16.34
C ARG A 35 7.45 -6.08 -15.70
N ARG A 36 7.20 -4.82 -16.06
CA ARG A 36 6.06 -4.04 -15.54
C ARG A 36 4.74 -4.78 -15.81
N LEU A 37 4.52 -5.22 -17.04
CA LEU A 37 3.30 -5.92 -17.43
C LEU A 37 3.14 -7.28 -16.72
N CYS A 38 4.22 -8.03 -16.52
CA CYS A 38 4.18 -9.25 -15.70
C CYS A 38 3.83 -8.97 -14.23
N ILE A 39 4.32 -7.87 -13.66
CA ILE A 39 4.02 -7.46 -12.28
C ILE A 39 2.54 -7.09 -12.15
N LEU A 40 2.04 -6.21 -13.04
CA LEU A 40 0.65 -5.76 -13.02
C LEU A 40 -0.34 -6.93 -13.12
N LYS A 41 -0.04 -7.91 -13.98
CA LYS A 41 -0.90 -9.09 -14.18
C LYS A 41 -0.63 -10.26 -13.24
N GLY A 42 0.36 -10.17 -12.36
CA GLY A 42 0.72 -11.27 -11.46
C GLY A 42 1.23 -12.53 -12.17
N ILE A 43 2.01 -12.36 -13.24
CA ILE A 43 2.60 -13.49 -13.98
C ILE A 43 4.04 -13.71 -13.54
N TYR A 44 4.25 -14.86 -12.91
CA TYR A 44 5.53 -15.24 -12.33
C TYR A 44 6.26 -16.28 -13.19
N PRO A 45 7.61 -16.26 -13.21
CA PRO A 45 8.36 -17.36 -13.81
C PRO A 45 8.09 -18.66 -13.05
N ARG A 46 8.01 -19.78 -13.78
CA ARG A 46 7.74 -21.10 -13.18
C ARG A 46 8.83 -22.11 -13.53
N GLU A 47 9.14 -22.96 -12.57
CA GLU A 47 10.11 -24.03 -12.75
C GLU A 47 9.44 -25.32 -13.26
N PRO A 48 9.83 -25.84 -14.44
CA PRO A 48 9.31 -27.10 -14.95
C PRO A 48 9.94 -28.30 -14.24
N ARG A 49 9.21 -29.42 -14.18
CA ARG A 49 9.72 -30.69 -13.64
C ARG A 49 10.96 -31.19 -14.41
N ASN A 50 10.94 -31.15 -15.75
CA ASN A 50 12.08 -31.54 -16.59
C ASN A 50 12.60 -30.36 -17.42
N ARG A 51 13.55 -29.62 -16.85
CA ARG A 51 14.15 -28.43 -17.46
C ARG A 51 14.70 -28.66 -18.87
N LYS A 52 15.40 -29.78 -19.10
CA LYS A 52 15.97 -30.11 -20.42
C LYS A 52 14.89 -30.25 -21.50
N ARG A 53 13.73 -30.83 -21.17
CA ARG A 53 12.61 -30.99 -22.11
C ARG A 53 11.90 -29.66 -22.38
N ALA A 54 11.67 -28.87 -21.33
CA ALA A 54 11.08 -27.53 -21.44
C ALA A 54 11.95 -26.57 -22.28
N GLN A 55 13.27 -26.70 -22.20
CA GLN A 55 14.23 -25.89 -22.96
C GLN A 55 14.66 -26.50 -24.29
N LYS A 56 13.92 -27.48 -24.82
CA LYS A 56 14.19 -28.11 -26.12
C LYS A 56 15.62 -28.67 -26.25
N GLY A 57 16.16 -29.22 -25.16
CA GLY A 57 17.48 -29.85 -25.10
C GLY A 57 18.59 -28.99 -24.50
N HIS A 58 18.36 -27.71 -24.22
CA HIS A 58 19.36 -26.88 -23.53
C HIS A 58 19.45 -27.18 -22.03
N SER A 59 20.67 -27.20 -21.49
CA SER A 59 20.97 -27.44 -20.07
C SER A 59 21.07 -26.16 -19.22
N GLY A 60 21.10 -24.98 -19.84
CA GLY A 60 21.34 -23.72 -19.15
C GLY A 60 20.21 -23.25 -18.23
N ILE A 61 20.54 -22.46 -17.21
CA ILE A 61 19.55 -21.89 -16.30
C ILE A 61 18.89 -20.68 -16.96
N LYS A 62 17.70 -20.89 -17.55
CA LYS A 62 16.86 -19.83 -18.12
C LYS A 62 15.57 -19.68 -17.33
N THR A 63 15.08 -18.45 -17.24
CA THR A 63 13.75 -18.13 -16.72
C THR A 63 12.68 -18.52 -17.74
N LEU A 64 11.69 -19.27 -17.27
CA LEU A 64 10.62 -19.87 -18.08
C LEU A 64 9.28 -19.35 -17.60
N TYR A 65 8.37 -19.12 -18.55
CA TYR A 65 6.99 -18.72 -18.33
C TYR A 65 6.07 -19.73 -19.01
N HIS A 66 4.83 -19.85 -18.56
CA HIS A 66 3.86 -20.65 -19.29
C HIS A 66 3.45 -19.96 -20.60
N VAL A 67 3.26 -20.75 -21.65
CA VAL A 67 2.81 -20.26 -22.96
C VAL A 67 1.39 -19.69 -22.86
N LYS A 68 0.54 -20.28 -22.01
CA LYS A 68 -0.84 -19.80 -21.77
C LYS A 68 -0.82 -18.38 -21.19
N ASP A 69 -0.02 -18.13 -20.16
CA ASP A 69 0.10 -16.83 -19.51
C ASP A 69 0.60 -15.76 -20.50
N VAL A 70 1.59 -16.09 -21.33
CA VAL A 70 2.09 -15.13 -22.35
C VAL A 70 1.09 -14.93 -23.49
N GLN A 71 0.25 -15.91 -23.78
CA GLN A 71 -0.85 -15.73 -24.72
C GLN A 71 -1.95 -14.85 -24.15
N PHE A 72 -2.26 -15.00 -22.86
CA PHE A 72 -3.18 -14.11 -22.15
C PHE A 72 -2.69 -12.65 -22.22
N LEU A 73 -1.40 -12.43 -21.94
CA LEU A 73 -0.78 -11.10 -22.05
C LEU A 73 -0.92 -10.46 -23.43
N LEU A 74 -0.97 -11.25 -24.51
CA LEU A 74 -1.05 -10.71 -25.87
C LEU A 74 -2.37 -9.96 -26.11
N HIS A 75 -3.43 -10.32 -25.38
CA HIS A 75 -4.76 -9.72 -25.52
C HIS A 75 -5.00 -8.55 -24.56
N GLU A 76 -4.00 -8.17 -23.77
CA GLU A 76 -4.12 -7.12 -22.76
C GLU A 76 -4.16 -5.71 -23.37
N PRO A 77 -5.13 -4.85 -23.00
CA PRO A 77 -5.24 -3.50 -23.54
C PRO A 77 -4.06 -2.60 -23.14
N ILE A 78 -3.41 -2.88 -22.01
CA ILE A 78 -2.26 -2.11 -21.51
C ILE A 78 -1.10 -2.11 -22.52
N ILE A 79 -0.96 -3.15 -23.34
CA ILE A 79 0.09 -3.19 -24.37
C ILE A 79 -0.05 -2.03 -25.35
N TRP A 80 -1.28 -1.64 -25.70
CA TRP A 80 -1.53 -0.51 -26.59
C TRP A 80 -1.11 0.80 -25.94
N THR A 81 -1.50 1.01 -24.68
CA THR A 81 -1.09 2.21 -23.94
C THR A 81 0.44 2.31 -23.81
N LEU A 82 1.15 1.19 -23.56
CA LEU A 82 2.63 1.15 -23.54
C LEU A 82 3.26 1.50 -24.90
N ARG A 83 2.59 1.17 -26.01
CA ARG A 83 3.01 1.58 -27.36
C ARG A 83 2.76 3.08 -27.57
N ASP A 84 1.63 3.59 -27.09
CA ASP A 84 1.31 5.01 -27.15
C ASP A 84 2.32 5.85 -26.37
N TYR A 85 2.78 5.38 -25.20
CA TYR A 85 3.89 5.99 -24.46
C TYR A 85 5.18 6.09 -25.29
N LYS A 86 5.52 5.06 -26.07
CA LYS A 86 6.71 5.09 -26.93
C LYS A 86 6.55 6.09 -28.07
N ILE A 87 5.36 6.14 -28.67
CA ILE A 87 5.03 7.11 -29.72
C ILE A 87 5.10 8.54 -29.15
N PHE A 88 4.52 8.75 -27.97
CA PHE A 88 4.56 9.99 -27.21
C PHE A 88 6.00 10.43 -26.95
N ASN A 89 6.84 9.57 -26.37
CA ASN A 89 8.25 9.86 -26.10
C ASN A 89 9.03 10.21 -27.37
N LYS A 90 8.72 9.57 -28.51
CA LYS A 90 9.33 9.90 -29.80
C LYS A 90 8.88 11.27 -30.33
N LYS A 91 7.59 11.61 -30.20
CA LYS A 91 7.04 12.92 -30.58
C LYS A 91 7.64 14.05 -29.73
N VAL A 92 7.69 13.85 -28.41
CA VAL A 92 8.33 14.77 -27.45
C VAL A 92 9.82 14.94 -27.75
N GLY A 93 10.55 13.84 -27.97
CA GLY A 93 11.97 13.88 -28.33
C GLY A 93 12.22 14.64 -29.64
N ARG A 94 11.36 14.45 -30.66
CA ARG A 94 11.45 15.17 -31.93
C ARG A 94 11.15 16.67 -31.77
N ALA A 95 10.07 17.03 -31.09
CA ALA A 95 9.72 18.44 -30.85
C ALA A 95 10.81 19.15 -30.04
N ARG A 96 11.37 18.48 -29.02
CA ARG A 96 12.50 18.98 -28.23
C ARG A 96 13.75 19.20 -29.07
N ALA A 97 14.08 18.27 -29.99
CA ALA A 97 15.23 18.41 -30.88
C ALA A 97 15.08 19.57 -31.87
N ILE A 98 13.86 19.79 -32.37
CA ILE A 98 13.50 20.90 -33.28
C ILE A 98 13.38 22.24 -32.53
N LYS A 99 13.33 22.22 -31.18
CA LYS A 99 13.07 23.38 -30.31
C LYS A 99 11.70 24.04 -30.54
N ASP A 100 10.73 23.24 -30.99
CA ASP A 100 9.33 23.67 -31.13
C ASP A 100 8.60 23.53 -29.78
N PHE A 101 8.58 24.61 -29.01
CA PHE A 101 8.06 24.61 -27.63
C PHE A 101 6.53 24.53 -27.55
N GLU A 102 5.83 25.04 -28.55
CA GLU A 102 4.36 25.06 -28.57
C GLU A 102 3.80 23.64 -28.73
N ARG A 103 4.30 22.92 -29.74
CA ARG A 103 3.93 21.51 -29.94
C ARG A 103 4.40 20.61 -28.80
N LEU A 104 5.56 20.92 -28.20
CA LEU A 104 6.02 20.21 -27.01
C LEU A 104 5.00 20.31 -25.88
N ARG A 105 4.50 21.52 -25.59
CA ARG A 105 3.48 21.74 -24.55
C ARG A 105 2.17 21.02 -24.86
N GLN A 106 1.71 21.07 -26.11
CA GLN A 106 0.54 20.31 -26.54
C GLN A 106 0.71 18.81 -26.33
N HIS A 107 1.87 18.26 -26.70
CA HIS A 107 2.18 16.87 -26.46
C HIS A 107 2.16 16.55 -24.96
N LEU A 108 2.85 17.34 -24.12
CA LEU A 108 2.88 17.13 -22.68
C LEU A 108 1.47 17.10 -22.05
N ASN A 109 0.55 17.94 -22.52
CA ASN A 109 -0.85 17.91 -22.08
C ASN A 109 -1.59 16.63 -22.49
N SER A 110 -1.23 16.04 -23.65
CA SER A 110 -1.79 14.78 -24.15
C SER A 110 -1.09 13.53 -23.58
N HIS A 111 -0.48 13.62 -22.39
CA HIS A 111 0.22 12.50 -21.78
C HIS A 111 -0.73 11.30 -21.58
N PRO A 112 -0.45 10.13 -22.19
CA PRO A 112 -1.26 8.95 -21.94
C PRO A 112 -1.10 8.54 -20.47
N THR A 113 -2.17 8.13 -19.80
CA THR A 113 -2.14 7.61 -18.42
C THR A 113 -2.54 6.13 -18.40
N LEU A 114 -1.82 5.31 -17.65
CA LEU A 114 -2.19 3.91 -17.45
C LEU A 114 -3.34 3.81 -16.44
N LYS A 115 -4.50 3.35 -16.90
CA LYS A 115 -5.61 2.99 -16.01
C LYS A 115 -5.45 1.53 -15.59
N LEU A 116 -5.21 1.29 -14.29
CA LEU A 116 -5.02 -0.06 -13.75
C LEU A 116 -6.32 -0.68 -13.20
N ASP A 117 -7.42 0.07 -13.20
CA ASP A 117 -8.70 -0.29 -12.58
C ASP A 117 -9.24 -1.65 -13.04
N HIS A 118 -9.16 -1.91 -14.35
CA HIS A 118 -9.62 -3.16 -14.94
C HIS A 118 -8.79 -4.36 -14.47
N ILE A 119 -7.48 -4.18 -14.26
CA ILE A 119 -6.57 -5.23 -13.79
C ILE A 119 -6.90 -5.64 -12.37
N VAL A 120 -7.13 -4.63 -11.50
CA VAL A 120 -7.47 -4.88 -10.10
C VAL A 120 -8.77 -5.67 -10.01
N LYS A 121 -9.80 -5.29 -10.79
CA LYS A 121 -11.09 -6.00 -10.83
C LYS A 121 -10.99 -7.42 -11.40
N GLU A 122 -10.14 -7.64 -12.40
CA GLU A 122 -9.90 -8.97 -12.95
C GLU A 122 -9.12 -9.89 -12.00
N ARG A 123 -8.16 -9.32 -11.26
CA ARG A 123 -7.33 -10.07 -10.31
C ARG A 123 -8.07 -10.38 -9.01
N TYR A 124 -8.90 -9.44 -8.54
CA TYR A 124 -9.68 -9.55 -7.32
C TYR A 124 -11.16 -9.39 -7.63
N PRO A 125 -11.84 -10.48 -8.04
CA PRO A 125 -13.26 -10.43 -8.39
C PRO A 125 -14.14 -10.19 -7.17
N THR A 126 -13.71 -10.65 -5.98
CA THR A 126 -14.41 -10.41 -4.72
C THR A 126 -13.61 -9.49 -3.81
N PHE A 127 -14.30 -8.80 -2.90
CA PHE A 127 -13.67 -7.94 -1.91
C PHE A 127 -12.82 -8.74 -0.89
N ALA A 128 -13.25 -9.95 -0.55
CA ALA A 128 -12.49 -10.86 0.32
C ALA A 128 -11.14 -11.23 -0.32
N ASP A 129 -11.12 -11.56 -1.62
CA ASP A 129 -9.85 -11.84 -2.31
C ASP A 129 -8.88 -10.64 -2.26
N ALA A 130 -9.40 -9.41 -2.31
CA ALA A 130 -8.60 -8.20 -2.19
C ALA A 130 -8.05 -7.99 -0.76
N LEU A 131 -8.83 -8.34 0.27
CA LEU A 131 -8.41 -8.24 1.67
C LEU A 131 -7.30 -9.25 2.02
N ARG A 132 -7.35 -10.48 1.46
CA ARG A 132 -6.29 -11.49 1.67
C ARG A 132 -4.91 -11.08 1.16
N ASP A 133 -4.87 -10.37 0.04
CA ASP A 133 -3.62 -9.87 -0.56
C ASP A 133 -3.21 -8.49 0.00
N LEU A 134 -3.97 -7.93 0.95
CA LEU A 134 -3.76 -6.59 1.47
C LEU A 134 -2.51 -6.48 2.36
N ASP A 135 -2.04 -7.58 2.96
CA ASP A 135 -0.85 -7.63 3.82
C ASP A 135 0.42 -7.11 3.12
N ASP A 136 0.73 -7.67 1.95
CA ASP A 136 1.87 -7.25 1.12
C ASP A 136 1.71 -5.83 0.57
N CYS A 137 0.46 -5.44 0.27
CA CYS A 137 0.12 -4.11 -0.20
C CYS A 137 0.41 -3.05 0.87
N LEU A 138 -0.09 -3.26 2.09
CA LEU A 138 0.07 -2.33 3.21
C LEU A 138 1.53 -2.18 3.61
N THR A 139 2.25 -3.30 3.80
CA THR A 139 3.66 -3.28 4.18
C THR A 139 4.51 -2.45 3.21
N LEU A 140 4.27 -2.59 1.90
CA LEU A 140 4.98 -1.84 0.88
C LEU A 140 4.55 -0.37 0.86
N CYS A 141 3.25 -0.07 0.95
CA CYS A 141 2.76 1.31 1.01
C CYS A 141 3.29 2.06 2.25
N PHE A 142 3.34 1.42 3.42
CA PHE A 142 3.93 2.00 4.63
C PHE A 142 5.43 2.25 4.47
N LEU A 143 6.17 1.32 3.87
CA LEU A 143 7.60 1.53 3.56
C LEU A 143 7.82 2.70 2.58
N PHE A 144 7.00 2.82 1.54
CA PHE A 144 7.11 3.93 0.60
C PHE A 144 6.65 5.27 1.17
N SER A 145 5.83 5.25 2.22
CA SER A 145 5.43 6.45 2.93
C SER A 145 6.59 7.10 3.69
N THR A 146 7.54 6.30 4.18
CA THR A 146 8.72 6.77 4.91
C THR A 146 9.88 7.18 4.00
N PHE A 147 9.85 6.83 2.71
CA PHE A 147 10.95 7.20 1.82
C PHE A 147 10.97 8.70 1.52
N PRO A 148 12.17 9.32 1.48
CA PRO A 148 12.33 10.66 0.95
C PRO A 148 12.16 10.65 -0.58
N SER A 149 12.21 11.83 -1.20
CA SER A 149 12.13 11.96 -2.66
C SER A 149 13.38 11.36 -3.34
N LEU A 150 13.28 10.11 -3.79
CA LEU A 150 14.35 9.39 -4.51
C LEU A 150 14.22 9.56 -6.03
N ALA A 151 15.34 9.48 -6.76
CA ALA A 151 15.36 9.71 -8.22
C ALA A 151 14.47 8.73 -9.05
N HIS A 152 14.23 7.53 -8.55
CA HIS A 152 13.45 6.49 -9.23
C HIS A 152 12.05 6.28 -8.63
N VAL A 153 11.70 7.03 -7.59
CA VAL A 153 10.39 6.99 -6.95
C VAL A 153 9.73 8.34 -7.18
N PRO A 154 8.64 8.42 -7.96
CA PRO A 154 7.93 9.68 -8.16
C PRO A 154 7.43 10.21 -6.82
N ARG A 155 7.61 11.52 -6.57
CA ARG A 155 7.08 12.20 -5.38
C ARG A 155 5.57 12.02 -5.24
N ASP A 156 4.87 11.99 -6.36
CA ASP A 156 3.42 11.79 -6.41
C ASP A 156 3.03 10.41 -5.86
N GLN A 157 3.84 9.37 -6.12
CA GLN A 157 3.56 8.02 -5.61
C GLN A 157 3.72 7.95 -4.10
N SER A 158 4.78 8.54 -3.53
CA SER A 158 4.97 8.52 -2.07
C SER A 158 3.90 9.37 -1.36
N ALA A 159 3.50 10.51 -1.91
CA ALA A 159 2.40 11.32 -1.39
C ALA A 159 1.06 10.56 -1.41
N LEU A 160 0.76 9.83 -2.48
CA LEU A 160 -0.43 8.99 -2.55
C LEU A 160 -0.38 7.82 -1.54
N CYS A 161 0.76 7.14 -1.39
CA CYS A 161 0.94 6.11 -0.38
C CYS A 161 0.63 6.65 1.02
N ARG A 162 1.21 7.81 1.36
CA ARG A 162 1.00 8.50 2.64
C ARG A 162 -0.47 8.76 2.92
N ARG A 163 -1.20 9.29 1.93
CA ARG A 163 -2.63 9.54 2.04
C ARG A 163 -3.42 8.25 2.23
N LEU A 164 -3.19 7.23 1.38
CA LEU A 164 -3.96 5.99 1.40
C LEU A 164 -3.72 5.17 2.67
N THR A 165 -2.50 5.17 3.22
CA THR A 165 -2.20 4.50 4.49
C THR A 165 -2.89 5.20 5.67
N MET A 166 -2.95 6.54 5.67
CA MET A 166 -3.74 7.28 6.67
C MET A 166 -5.23 6.95 6.60
N GLU A 167 -5.80 6.95 5.38
CA GLU A 167 -7.20 6.57 5.16
C GLU A 167 -7.48 5.15 5.68
N PHE A 168 -6.55 4.22 5.46
CA PHE A 168 -6.69 2.85 5.96
C PHE A 168 -6.62 2.77 7.49
N LEU A 169 -5.63 3.41 8.14
CA LEU A 169 -5.54 3.43 9.61
C LEU A 169 -6.78 4.06 10.25
N HIS A 170 -7.29 5.13 9.65
CA HIS A 170 -8.52 5.77 10.09
C HIS A 170 -9.74 4.82 9.95
N ALA A 171 -9.87 4.11 8.83
CA ALA A 171 -10.91 3.11 8.66
C ALA A 171 -10.84 2.01 9.73
N VAL A 172 -9.64 1.55 10.10
CA VAL A 172 -9.44 0.55 11.16
C VAL A 172 -9.81 1.10 12.55
N ILE A 173 -9.51 2.37 12.83
CA ILE A 173 -9.92 3.04 14.09
C ILE A 173 -11.44 3.08 14.20
N GLU A 174 -12.12 3.55 13.15
CA GLU A 174 -13.59 3.67 13.15
C GLU A 174 -14.28 2.30 13.20
N ALA A 175 -13.74 1.31 12.49
CA ALA A 175 -14.20 -0.07 12.56
C ALA A 175 -13.96 -0.74 13.93
N ARG A 176 -12.98 -0.25 14.72
CA ARG A 176 -12.44 -0.92 15.92
C ARG A 176 -12.10 -2.38 15.66
N ALA A 177 -11.39 -2.59 14.56
CA ALA A 177 -11.03 -3.89 14.01
C ALA A 177 -9.68 -4.44 14.52
N LEU A 178 -8.92 -3.65 15.29
CA LEU A 178 -7.59 -4.04 15.77
C LEU A 178 -7.67 -5.19 16.79
N ARG A 179 -6.89 -6.26 16.59
CA ARG A 179 -6.90 -7.46 17.43
C ARG A 179 -5.58 -7.71 18.16
N LYS A 180 -4.45 -7.65 17.44
CA LYS A 180 -3.12 -7.92 18.02
C LYS A 180 -2.14 -6.84 17.60
N VAL A 181 -1.23 -6.52 18.51
CA VAL A 181 -0.14 -5.58 18.30
C VAL A 181 1.14 -6.22 18.82
N PHE A 182 2.20 -6.16 18.03
CA PHE A 182 3.51 -6.68 18.41
C PHE A 182 4.61 -5.70 18.02
N ILE A 183 5.47 -5.34 18.97
CA ILE A 183 6.57 -4.41 18.74
C ILE A 183 7.83 -5.24 18.54
N SER A 184 8.54 -4.99 17.43
CA SER A 184 9.81 -5.63 17.10
C SER A 184 10.88 -4.58 16.85
N ILE A 185 12.13 -5.05 16.71
CA ILE A 185 13.27 -4.23 16.29
C ILE A 185 13.03 -3.64 14.89
N LYS A 186 12.29 -4.35 14.02
CA LYS A 186 12.00 -3.91 12.65
C LYS A 186 10.92 -2.81 12.55
N GLY A 187 10.00 -2.78 13.51
CA GLY A 187 8.80 -1.94 13.44
C GLY A 187 7.64 -2.49 14.27
N TYR A 188 6.47 -1.93 14.03
CA TYR A 188 5.20 -2.28 14.67
C TYR A 188 4.42 -3.24 13.76
N TYR A 189 4.05 -4.39 14.30
CA TYR A 189 3.18 -5.36 13.64
C TYR A 189 1.77 -5.15 14.16
N TYR A 190 0.84 -4.95 13.24
CA TYR A 190 -0.58 -4.82 13.54
C TYR A 190 -1.34 -5.96 12.87
N GLN A 191 -2.31 -6.51 13.60
CA GLN A 191 -3.29 -7.46 13.06
C GLN A 191 -4.68 -6.88 13.30
N ALA A 192 -5.42 -6.66 12.21
CA ALA A 192 -6.83 -6.27 12.26
C ALA A 192 -7.71 -7.35 11.61
N GLN A 193 -8.92 -7.51 12.11
CA GLN A 193 -9.93 -8.39 11.54
C GLN A 193 -10.96 -7.54 10.82
N LEU A 194 -11.08 -7.72 9.51
CA LEU A 194 -12.02 -7.01 8.66
C LEU A 194 -12.90 -8.07 7.98
N ARG A 195 -14.21 -8.10 8.28
CA ARG A 195 -15.16 -9.07 7.68
C ARG A 195 -14.74 -10.54 7.83
N GLY A 196 -14.31 -10.92 9.02
CA GLY A 196 -13.86 -12.29 9.31
C GLY A 196 -12.47 -12.64 8.75
N GLU A 197 -11.84 -11.79 7.94
CA GLU A 197 -10.47 -11.99 7.46
C GLU A 197 -9.47 -11.20 8.29
N THR A 198 -8.36 -11.85 8.66
CA THR A 198 -7.30 -11.18 9.43
C THR A 198 -6.23 -10.64 8.50
N VAL A 199 -6.02 -9.33 8.54
CA VAL A 199 -5.00 -8.61 7.79
C VAL A 199 -3.83 -8.30 8.73
N THR A 200 -2.61 -8.66 8.33
CA THR A 200 -1.38 -8.40 9.08
C THR A 200 -0.43 -7.51 8.31
N TRP A 201 0.02 -6.41 8.92
CA TRP A 201 0.98 -5.52 8.28
C TRP A 201 2.00 -4.98 9.26
N ILE A 202 3.08 -4.44 8.69
CA ILE A 202 4.22 -3.89 9.42
C ILE A 202 4.33 -2.41 9.09
N VAL A 203 4.42 -1.59 10.13
CA VAL A 203 4.80 -0.19 10.03
C VAL A 203 6.26 -0.06 10.49
N PRO A 204 7.19 0.36 9.63
CA PRO A 204 8.59 0.53 10.03
C PRO A 204 8.71 1.62 11.09
N HIS A 205 9.75 1.53 11.93
CA HIS A 205 10.09 2.62 12.83
C HIS A 205 10.48 3.86 12.02
N HIS A 206 10.07 5.03 12.49
CA HIS A 206 10.40 6.31 11.88
C HIS A 206 11.85 6.68 12.23
N PHE A 207 12.79 6.09 11.51
CA PHE A 207 14.19 6.48 11.53
C PHE A 207 14.57 7.16 10.23
N ALA A 208 15.54 8.06 10.29
CA ALA A 208 16.08 8.72 9.11
C ALA A 208 16.53 7.66 8.10
N PHE A 209 16.07 7.80 6.86
CA PHE A 209 16.44 6.88 5.80
C PHE A 209 17.93 7.03 5.49
N GLU A 210 18.73 6.01 5.84
CA GLU A 210 20.11 5.94 5.39
C GLU A 210 20.14 5.43 3.95
N PRO A 211 20.56 6.25 2.98
CA PRO A 211 20.61 5.84 1.59
C PRO A 211 21.65 4.72 1.43
N GLN A 212 21.17 3.49 1.29
CA GLN A 212 22.01 2.33 1.03
C GLN A 212 22.91 2.62 -0.17
N GLN A 213 24.21 2.32 -0.03
CA GLN A 213 25.18 2.42 -1.11
C GLN A 213 24.80 1.43 -2.23
N LYS A 214 24.05 1.93 -3.22
CA LYS A 214 23.79 1.42 -4.58
C LYS A 214 23.86 -0.10 -4.82
N ALA A 215 22.72 -0.62 -5.31
CA ALA A 215 22.51 -1.74 -6.25
C ALA A 215 21.97 -3.08 -5.71
N GLU A 216 21.68 -3.22 -4.41
CA GLU A 216 20.99 -4.43 -3.93
C GLU A 216 19.50 -4.45 -4.33
N VAL A 217 18.85 -3.28 -4.36
CA VAL A 217 17.40 -3.16 -4.55
C VAL A 217 17.05 -2.42 -5.84
N ASP A 218 16.19 -3.03 -6.67
CA ASP A 218 15.65 -2.43 -7.89
C ASP A 218 14.38 -1.62 -7.59
N PHE A 219 14.54 -0.34 -7.24
CA PHE A 219 13.43 0.57 -6.96
C PHE A 219 12.47 0.77 -8.13
N LYS A 220 12.91 0.51 -9.37
CA LYS A 220 12.03 0.63 -10.54
C LYS A 220 10.99 -0.49 -10.55
N ILE A 221 11.39 -1.70 -10.17
CA ILE A 221 10.46 -2.82 -9.99
C ILE A 221 9.52 -2.51 -8.83
N MET A 222 10.04 -2.05 -7.70
CA MET A 222 9.20 -1.71 -6.54
C MET A 222 8.18 -0.60 -6.86
N SER A 223 8.57 0.45 -7.57
CA SER A 223 7.64 1.51 -8.00
C SER A 223 6.48 0.99 -8.84
N THR A 224 6.70 -0.04 -9.68
CA THR A 224 5.58 -0.67 -10.42
C THR A 224 4.65 -1.50 -9.54
N PHE A 225 5.15 -2.08 -8.44
CA PHE A 225 4.30 -2.71 -7.43
C PHE A 225 3.50 -1.67 -6.66
N VAL A 226 4.13 -0.58 -6.21
CA VAL A 226 3.47 0.55 -5.54
C VAL A 226 2.34 1.11 -6.38
N GLU A 227 2.57 1.30 -7.69
CA GLU A 227 1.56 1.84 -8.59
C GLU A 227 0.30 0.96 -8.63
N PHE A 228 0.48 -0.37 -8.65
CA PHE A 228 -0.63 -1.32 -8.57
C PHE A 228 -1.30 -1.32 -7.19
N TYR A 229 -0.50 -1.35 -6.12
CA TYR A 229 -0.97 -1.37 -4.74
C TYR A 229 -1.70 -0.08 -4.33
N ASN A 230 -1.32 1.08 -4.84
CA ASN A 230 -2.05 2.32 -4.62
C ASN A 230 -3.47 2.26 -5.18
N VAL A 231 -3.65 1.64 -6.36
CA VAL A 231 -4.98 1.47 -6.96
C VAL A 231 -5.79 0.43 -6.18
N LEU A 232 -5.16 -0.69 -5.78
CA LEU A 232 -5.79 -1.70 -4.92
C LEU A 232 -6.27 -1.09 -3.60
N LEU A 233 -5.38 -0.40 -2.88
CA LEU A 233 -5.67 0.23 -1.58
C LEU A 233 -6.74 1.33 -1.71
N GLY A 234 -6.76 2.06 -2.82
CA GLY A 234 -7.82 3.02 -3.12
C GLY A 234 -9.20 2.36 -3.27
N PHE A 235 -9.29 1.23 -3.99
CA PHE A 235 -10.54 0.47 -4.11
C PHE A 235 -10.97 -0.14 -2.78
N THR A 236 -10.03 -0.68 -2.00
CA THR A 236 -10.37 -1.27 -0.70
C THR A 236 -10.83 -0.20 0.29
N ASN A 237 -10.15 0.94 0.37
CA ASN A 237 -10.57 2.06 1.22
C ASN A 237 -11.95 2.58 0.79
N PHE A 238 -12.17 2.82 -0.51
CA PHE A 238 -13.48 3.23 -1.01
C PHE A 238 -14.60 2.29 -0.52
N ARG A 239 -14.38 0.98 -0.62
CA ARG A 239 -15.36 -0.02 -0.17
C ARG A 239 -15.53 -0.02 1.36
N LEU A 240 -14.45 0.00 2.13
CA LEU A 240 -14.48 0.02 3.60
C LEU A 240 -15.23 1.25 4.13
N TYR A 241 -14.94 2.44 3.59
CA TYR A 241 -15.62 3.68 4.00
C TYR A 241 -17.11 3.63 3.69
N HIS A 242 -17.50 3.15 2.51
CA HIS A 242 -18.92 2.98 2.17
C HIS A 242 -19.65 1.99 3.08
N GLU A 243 -18.96 0.93 3.52
CA GLU A 243 -19.53 -0.05 4.45
C GLU A 243 -19.66 0.49 5.88
N LEU A 244 -18.73 1.37 6.29
CA LEU A 244 -18.81 2.11 7.56
C LEU A 244 -19.84 3.24 7.53
N GLY A 245 -20.47 3.52 6.38
CA GLY A 245 -21.38 4.66 6.22
C GLY A 245 -20.69 6.02 6.17
N LEU A 246 -19.38 6.04 5.90
CA LEU A 246 -18.56 7.25 5.81
C LEU A 246 -18.40 7.71 4.35
N GLN A 247 -18.27 9.02 4.14
CA GLN A 247 -18.03 9.57 2.81
C GLN A 247 -16.57 9.36 2.37
N TYR A 248 -16.37 8.81 1.17
CA TYR A 248 -15.07 8.72 0.53
C TYR A 248 -14.93 9.74 -0.62
N PRO A 249 -13.79 10.44 -0.76
CA PRO A 249 -12.66 10.47 0.17
C PRO A 249 -12.98 11.20 1.48
N PRO A 250 -12.35 10.81 2.62
CA PRO A 250 -12.58 11.47 3.89
C PRO A 250 -12.14 12.93 3.82
N ARG A 251 -13.00 13.83 4.28
CA ARG A 251 -12.66 15.24 4.48
C ARG A 251 -12.19 15.39 5.92
N PHE A 252 -10.88 15.47 6.14
CA PHE A 252 -10.35 15.75 7.46
C PHE A 252 -10.72 17.20 7.83
N THR A 253 -11.53 17.36 8.88
CA THR A 253 -12.03 18.67 9.33
C THR A 253 -10.93 19.41 10.10
N ARG A 254 -9.84 19.79 9.43
CA ARG A 254 -9.02 20.94 9.82
C ARG A 254 -8.36 21.55 8.59
N ALA A 255 -8.45 22.87 8.55
CA ALA A 255 -8.26 23.76 7.43
C ALA A 255 -6.95 23.55 6.65
N GLN A 256 -7.07 23.73 5.33
CA GLN A 256 -6.18 24.56 4.53
C GLN A 256 -5.11 25.27 5.36
N THR A 257 -3.96 24.63 5.53
CA THR A 257 -2.73 25.40 5.61
C THR A 257 -2.11 25.22 4.24
N GLU A 258 -2.45 26.13 3.34
CA GLU A 258 -1.69 26.36 2.11
C GLU A 258 -0.27 26.79 2.52
N SER A 259 0.55 25.80 2.83
CA SER A 259 2.00 25.97 2.81
C SER A 259 2.53 24.82 1.97
N GLU A 260 2.66 25.08 0.67
CA GLU A 260 3.42 24.24 -0.27
C GLU A 260 4.87 23.99 0.23
N ARG A 261 5.31 24.72 1.26
CA ARG A 261 6.59 24.57 1.97
C ARG A 261 6.58 23.55 3.12
N ALA A 262 5.43 23.10 3.62
CA ALA A 262 5.35 22.07 4.69
C ALA A 262 5.58 20.64 4.17
N LEU A 263 5.55 20.44 2.84
CA LEU A 263 5.73 19.14 2.16
C LEU A 263 7.19 18.65 2.13
N VAL A 264 8.09 19.27 2.91
CA VAL A 264 9.53 18.97 2.91
C VAL A 264 9.99 18.42 4.27
N ASP A 265 9.23 18.65 5.35
CA ASP A 265 9.64 18.21 6.68
C ASP A 265 8.93 16.90 7.08
N GLU A 266 9.72 15.87 7.38
CA GLU A 266 9.20 14.55 7.77
C GLU A 266 8.42 14.64 9.10
N GLU A 267 8.82 15.55 9.99
CA GLU A 267 8.15 15.79 11.28
C GLU A 267 6.77 16.43 11.11
N ALA A 268 6.63 17.37 10.16
CA ALA A 268 5.34 18.00 9.83
C ALA A 268 4.35 16.99 9.26
N PHE A 269 4.83 15.99 8.51
CA PHE A 269 4.00 14.92 7.98
C PHE A 269 3.51 13.96 9.07
N VAL A 270 4.40 13.51 9.97
CA VAL A 270 3.98 12.72 11.14
C VAL A 270 2.95 13.50 11.96
N ALA A 271 3.07 14.83 11.99
CA ALA A 271 2.09 15.73 12.61
C ALA A 271 0.73 15.77 11.97
N GLU A 272 0.68 15.84 10.65
CA GLU A 272 -0.57 15.72 9.92
C GLU A 272 -1.24 14.36 10.16
N ARG A 273 -0.47 13.25 10.12
CA ARG A 273 -1.01 11.89 10.36
C ARG A 273 -1.63 11.76 11.75
N VAL A 274 -0.86 12.12 12.76
CA VAL A 274 -1.27 11.94 14.16
C VAL A 274 -2.46 12.84 14.50
N CYS A 275 -2.51 14.05 13.93
CA CYS A 275 -3.68 14.93 14.00
C CYS A 275 -4.92 14.33 13.29
N ALA A 276 -4.74 13.75 12.09
CA ALA A 276 -5.83 13.11 11.37
C ALA A 276 -6.40 11.88 12.11
N LEU A 277 -5.56 11.16 12.86
CA LEU A 277 -5.97 9.99 13.67
C LEU A 277 -6.60 10.39 15.01
N SER A 278 -6.29 11.57 15.56
CA SER A 278 -6.83 12.04 16.85
C SER A 278 -8.26 12.56 16.74
N LEU A 279 -8.68 13.06 15.57
CA LEU A 279 -10.02 13.59 15.35
C LEU A 279 -11.08 12.48 15.24
N PRO A 280 -12.19 12.55 16.00
CA PRO A 280 -13.35 11.69 15.79
C PRO A 280 -14.21 12.21 14.62
N MET A 281 -14.69 11.31 13.75
CA MET A 281 -15.62 11.69 12.68
C MET A 281 -17.08 11.67 13.14
N LEU A 282 -17.87 12.64 12.68
CA LEU A 282 -19.33 12.60 12.79
C LEU A 282 -19.88 11.60 11.76
N GLY A 283 -20.17 10.39 12.20
CA GLY A 283 -20.83 9.36 11.39
C GLY A 283 -21.50 8.31 12.26
N ALA A 284 -22.71 7.88 11.87
CA ALA A 284 -23.41 6.80 12.57
C ALA A 284 -22.63 5.49 12.40
N ARG A 285 -22.31 4.85 13.51
CA ARG A 285 -21.43 3.69 13.58
C ARG A 285 -22.19 2.43 13.19
N ALA A 286 -21.85 1.83 12.05
CA ALA A 286 -22.28 0.48 11.70
C ALA A 286 -21.20 -0.52 12.15
N PRO A 287 -21.51 -1.51 13.01
CA PRO A 287 -20.59 -2.60 13.29
C PRO A 287 -20.30 -3.37 11.98
N LEU A 288 -19.03 -3.43 11.57
CA LEU A 288 -18.62 -4.23 10.40
C LEU A 288 -18.50 -5.73 10.70
N ASP A 289 -18.37 -6.08 11.97
CA ASP A 289 -18.08 -7.44 12.43
C ASP A 289 -19.27 -8.02 13.19
N GLU A 290 -20.32 -8.40 12.47
CA GLU A 290 -21.22 -9.48 12.90
C GLU A 290 -20.84 -10.73 12.10
N ASP A 291 -19.78 -11.43 12.53
CA ASP A 291 -19.50 -12.77 12.02
C ASP A 291 -20.59 -13.71 12.58
N PRO A 292 -21.50 -14.26 11.75
CA PRO A 292 -22.64 -15.05 12.23
C PRO A 292 -22.23 -16.42 12.80
N ASP A 293 -20.97 -16.84 12.60
CA ASP A 293 -20.39 -18.10 13.07
C ASP A 293 -19.50 -17.95 14.32
N ALA A 294 -19.29 -16.73 14.83
CA ALA A 294 -18.51 -16.52 16.03
C ALA A 294 -19.30 -16.97 17.28
N GLY A 295 -18.70 -17.86 18.08
CA GLY A 295 -19.30 -18.29 19.34
C GLY A 295 -19.64 -17.10 20.25
N LEU A 296 -20.73 -17.21 21.02
CA LEU A 296 -21.23 -16.14 21.90
C LEU A 296 -20.12 -15.53 22.80
N GLU A 297 -19.24 -16.39 23.32
CA GLU A 297 -18.12 -15.97 24.18
C GLU A 297 -17.09 -15.08 23.47
N ASP A 298 -16.83 -15.36 22.18
CA ASP A 298 -15.86 -14.58 21.41
C ASP A 298 -16.46 -13.22 21.04
N ALA A 299 -17.75 -13.16 20.69
CA ALA A 299 -18.44 -11.90 20.47
C ALA A 299 -18.39 -10.97 21.71
N GLU A 300 -18.61 -11.52 22.91
CA GLU A 300 -18.49 -10.75 24.16
C GLU A 300 -17.07 -10.24 24.41
N ARG A 301 -16.05 -11.08 24.18
CA ARG A 301 -14.64 -10.67 24.29
C ARG A 301 -14.32 -9.53 23.32
N LEU A 302 -14.81 -9.58 22.09
CA LEU A 302 -14.60 -8.54 21.09
C LEU A 302 -15.25 -7.22 21.51
N GLN A 303 -16.48 -7.26 22.04
CA GLN A 303 -17.16 -6.05 22.54
C GLN A 303 -16.42 -5.40 23.71
N ARG A 304 -15.86 -6.22 24.63
CA ARG A 304 -15.04 -5.72 25.73
C ARG A 304 -13.76 -5.06 25.22
N LEU A 305 -13.06 -5.71 24.28
CA LEU A 305 -11.86 -5.15 23.67
C LEU A 305 -12.14 -3.83 22.95
N GLN A 306 -13.19 -3.77 22.12
CA GLN A 306 -13.56 -2.57 21.38
C GLN A 306 -13.89 -1.36 22.27
N ASN A 307 -14.22 -1.57 23.54
CA ASN A 307 -14.56 -0.51 24.49
C ASN A 307 -13.55 -0.39 25.64
N LEU A 308 -12.38 -1.03 25.53
CA LEU A 308 -11.39 -1.13 26.60
C LEU A 308 -10.99 0.23 27.19
N PHE A 309 -10.84 1.25 26.35
CA PHE A 309 -10.42 2.60 26.77
C PHE A 309 -11.54 3.63 26.70
N ARG A 310 -12.80 3.20 26.60
CA ARG A 310 -13.92 4.13 26.49
C ARG A 310 -14.02 5.03 27.72
N GLY A 311 -13.91 6.34 27.51
CA GLY A 311 -13.97 7.35 28.57
C GLY A 311 -12.65 7.58 29.31
N LEU A 312 -11.57 6.90 28.91
CA LEU A 312 -10.23 7.16 29.42
C LEU A 312 -9.52 8.19 28.54
N LYS A 313 -8.85 9.14 29.20
CA LYS A 313 -8.01 10.16 28.58
C LYS A 313 -6.53 9.85 28.83
N PHE A 314 -5.78 9.72 27.75
CA PHE A 314 -4.35 9.46 27.75
C PHE A 314 -3.56 10.70 27.33
N PHE A 315 -2.53 11.03 28.09
CA PHE A 315 -1.57 12.07 27.74
C PHE A 315 -0.22 11.45 27.39
N ILE A 316 0.31 11.73 26.20
CA ILE A 316 1.57 11.16 25.70
C ILE A 316 2.69 12.18 25.84
N ASN A 317 3.77 11.79 26.54
CA ASN A 317 4.96 12.62 26.69
C ASN A 317 5.87 12.58 25.45
N ARG A 318 6.79 13.55 25.34
CA ARG A 318 7.61 13.83 24.15
C ARG A 318 8.53 12.70 23.68
N GLU A 319 8.93 11.80 24.57
CA GLU A 319 9.85 10.69 24.26
C GLU A 319 9.17 9.50 23.61
N VAL A 320 7.88 9.34 23.87
CA VAL A 320 7.14 8.17 23.45
C VAL A 320 6.72 8.34 21.99
N PRO A 321 6.88 7.32 21.12
CA PRO A 321 6.46 7.43 19.72
C PRO A 321 4.94 7.62 19.64
N ARG A 322 4.49 8.80 19.22
CA ARG A 322 3.06 9.18 19.31
C ARG A 322 2.15 8.36 18.40
N GLU A 323 2.53 8.19 17.14
CA GLU A 323 1.70 7.54 16.12
C GLU A 323 1.19 6.15 16.52
N PRO A 324 2.04 5.17 16.94
CA PRO A 324 1.56 3.85 17.31
C PRO A 324 0.60 3.89 18.51
N PHE A 325 0.86 4.75 19.50
CA PHE A 325 0.00 4.87 20.67
C PHE A 325 -1.34 5.52 20.34
N VAL A 326 -1.34 6.60 19.55
CA VAL A 326 -2.57 7.26 19.09
C VAL A 326 -3.43 6.26 18.32
N PHE A 327 -2.84 5.51 17.39
CA PHE A 327 -3.57 4.49 16.63
C PHE A 327 -4.19 3.42 17.53
N VAL A 328 -3.44 2.87 18.49
CA VAL A 328 -3.92 1.82 19.40
C VAL A 328 -5.00 2.34 20.33
N VAL A 329 -4.76 3.46 21.03
CA VAL A 329 -5.71 3.97 22.01
C VAL A 329 -7.03 4.38 21.35
N ARG A 330 -6.96 5.03 20.17
CA ARG A 330 -8.14 5.41 19.40
C ARG A 330 -8.91 4.19 18.89
N SER A 331 -8.22 3.15 18.43
CA SER A 331 -8.85 1.89 17.99
C SER A 331 -9.65 1.19 19.08
N PHE A 332 -9.30 1.41 20.35
CA PHE A 332 -10.01 0.86 21.51
C PHE A 332 -10.92 1.89 22.23
N GLY A 333 -11.17 3.04 21.60
CA GLY A 333 -12.17 4.01 22.02
C GLY A 333 -11.72 5.03 23.07
N GLY A 334 -10.42 5.16 23.31
CA GLY A 334 -9.85 6.18 24.20
C GLY A 334 -9.60 7.52 23.52
N GLU A 335 -9.44 8.56 24.33
CA GLU A 335 -9.03 9.89 23.91
C GLU A 335 -7.55 10.09 24.17
N VAL A 336 -6.85 10.76 23.25
CA VAL A 336 -5.41 10.96 23.33
C VAL A 336 -5.09 12.42 23.03
N SER A 337 -4.18 12.97 23.83
CA SER A 337 -3.55 14.26 23.57
C SER A 337 -2.06 14.22 23.90
N TRP A 338 -1.39 15.30 23.56
CA TRP A 338 0.02 15.58 23.78
C TRP A 338 0.20 17.09 23.95
N ASP A 339 1.40 17.53 24.31
CA ASP A 339 1.71 18.95 24.45
C ASP A 339 1.60 19.71 23.11
N SER A 340 0.78 20.75 23.11
CA SER A 340 0.48 21.58 21.94
C SER A 340 1.70 22.35 21.42
N ALA A 341 2.68 22.65 22.28
CA ALA A 341 3.91 23.33 21.90
C ALA A 341 4.86 22.43 21.09
N LEU A 342 4.81 21.12 21.33
CA LEU A 342 5.68 20.15 20.66
C LEU A 342 5.13 19.73 19.30
N PHE A 343 3.80 19.73 19.15
CA PHE A 343 3.19 19.07 18.00
C PHE A 343 1.73 19.49 17.77
N VAL A 344 1.37 19.73 16.51
CA VAL A 344 0.03 20.17 16.14
C VAL A 344 -1.02 19.07 16.31
N GLY A 345 -2.26 19.46 16.64
CA GLY A 345 -3.38 18.51 16.79
C GLY A 345 -3.64 18.00 18.20
N ALA A 346 -3.01 18.62 19.21
CA ALA A 346 -3.36 18.42 20.61
C ALA A 346 -4.83 18.80 20.86
N THR A 347 -5.51 18.03 21.71
CA THR A 347 -6.93 18.21 22.05
C THR A 347 -7.11 18.79 23.47
N PHE A 348 -6.25 18.40 24.40
CA PHE A 348 -6.19 18.89 25.78
C PHE A 348 -4.73 19.00 26.28
N ASP A 349 -4.47 19.94 27.19
CA ASP A 349 -3.14 20.23 27.73
C ASP A 349 -2.79 19.35 28.94
N GLU A 350 -1.50 19.29 29.31
CA GLU A 350 -1.00 18.47 30.43
C GLU A 350 -1.65 18.83 31.78
N SER A 351 -2.10 20.07 31.95
CA SER A 351 -2.73 20.56 33.17
C SER A 351 -4.21 20.18 33.32
N ASP A 352 -4.79 19.46 32.36
CA ASP A 352 -6.19 19.04 32.43
C ASP A 352 -6.39 17.93 33.47
N GLU A 353 -7.15 18.23 34.53
CA GLU A 353 -7.47 17.29 35.62
C GLU A 353 -8.29 16.07 35.16
N SER A 354 -8.89 16.13 33.96
CA SER A 354 -9.63 15.00 33.39
C SER A 354 -8.72 13.92 32.80
N ILE A 355 -7.40 14.14 32.73
CA ILE A 355 -6.43 13.14 32.29
C ILE A 355 -6.41 11.96 33.26
N THR A 356 -6.63 10.77 32.73
CA THR A 356 -6.65 9.54 33.54
C THR A 356 -5.29 8.83 33.58
N HIS A 357 -4.55 8.87 32.47
CA HIS A 357 -3.30 8.12 32.31
C HIS A 357 -2.27 8.99 31.60
N GLN A 358 -1.04 9.02 32.10
CA GLN A 358 0.09 9.70 31.47
C GLN A 358 1.15 8.67 31.06
N ILE A 359 1.53 8.66 29.78
CA ILE A 359 2.50 7.72 29.21
C ILE A 359 3.87 8.41 29.14
N VAL A 360 4.84 7.89 29.87
CA VAL A 360 6.18 8.47 30.01
C VAL A 360 7.25 7.37 29.94
N ASP A 361 8.34 7.65 29.23
CA ASP A 361 9.52 6.77 29.13
C ASP A 361 10.74 7.44 29.79
N ARG A 362 10.58 7.84 31.06
CA ARG A 362 11.66 8.37 31.92
C ARG A 362 11.76 7.58 33.22
N PRO A 363 12.98 7.39 33.74
CA PRO A 363 13.18 6.79 35.06
C PRO A 363 12.65 7.67 36.21
N SER A 364 12.63 8.98 36.03
CA SER A 364 12.14 9.95 37.02
C SER A 364 11.17 10.94 36.37
N ILE A 365 10.03 11.16 37.03
CA ILE A 365 8.99 12.09 36.60
C ILE A 365 8.89 13.18 37.68
N ASP A 366 9.06 14.44 37.30
CA ASP A 366 9.10 15.57 38.24
C ASP A 366 7.72 15.88 38.85
N LYS A 367 6.63 15.53 38.16
CA LYS A 367 5.24 15.72 38.61
C LYS A 367 4.46 14.42 38.45
N LYS A 368 4.23 13.70 39.56
CA LYS A 368 3.29 12.58 39.63
C LYS A 368 2.06 13.03 40.41
N TYR A 369 0.90 13.05 39.77
CA TYR A 369 -0.33 13.46 40.43
C TYR A 369 -0.99 12.30 41.19
N ILE A 370 -0.95 11.06 40.65
CA ILE A 370 -1.43 9.85 41.31
C ILE A 370 -0.60 8.65 40.84
N SER A 371 -0.24 7.74 41.76
CA SER A 371 0.52 6.51 41.52
C SER A 371 -0.37 5.29 41.33
#